data_AF-A0A7C1KP62-F1
#
_entry.id   AF-A0A7C1KP62-F1
#
_cell.length_a   1.000
_cell.length_b   1.000
_cell.length_c   1.000
_cell.angle_alpha   90.00
_cell.angle_beta   90.00
_cell.angle_gamma   90.00
#
_symmetry.space_group_name_H-M   'P 1'
#
loop_
_entity.id
_entity.type
_entity.pdbx_description
1 polymer ?
#
loop_
_entity_poly.entity_id
_entity_poly.type
_entity_poly.pdbx_seq_one_letter_code
_entity_poly.pdbx_strand_id
1 'polypeptide(L)'
;MKHPIPLRYRLRKGGCPKQPDDFRDIKLGDTPYVPDPNCPSWEQGFDNEITHDRLKREHQGSSLSCVGQGWSKYLEMLNLIEEGLVDLSARDIYSQIYLPQGGAYIRDGAKIAVNKGNCLETLLTSYQNENPPTEAFMRLRSDATPQTIADALTYRSKKFVYLDTSYPLTDEDWENIRQVIWQFGGFVSGYKRHCMYVSGYYLKNGKKTIRFINSYGENSDQEYQGDKEIYDISFLMDLPNPPNKINMLKIVGNKTTRKQYLLGKDRKLRWIFNETLLNELHNSGVADKFEVEWKDNLDRYEVGDIWAIIK
;
A
#
# COMPACT_ATOMS: atom_id res chain seq x y z
N MET A 1 -32.77 -14.39 33.33
CA MET A 1 -31.65 -14.37 32.34
C MET A 1 -31.33 -15.80 31.91
N LYS A 2 -31.37 -16.08 30.60
CA LYS A 2 -30.48 -16.99 29.86
C LYS A 2 -30.82 -16.96 28.35
N HIS A 3 -30.17 -15.98 27.69
CA HIS A 3 -29.69 -15.90 26.31
C HIS A 3 -30.63 -16.06 25.10
N PRO A 4 -31.14 -14.94 24.53
CA PRO A 4 -31.30 -14.81 23.09
C PRO A 4 -29.98 -14.33 22.45
N ILE A 5 -29.59 -14.93 21.32
CA ILE A 5 -28.45 -14.44 20.54
C ILE A 5 -28.82 -13.07 19.90
N PRO A 6 -27.91 -12.06 19.93
CA PRO A 6 -28.25 -10.66 19.64
C PRO A 6 -28.47 -10.34 18.15
N LEU A 7 -29.09 -9.19 17.88
CA LEU A 7 -29.30 -8.51 16.58
C LEU A 7 -28.07 -8.40 15.65
N ARG A 8 -26.86 -8.79 16.08
CA ARG A 8 -25.59 -8.72 15.34
C ARG A 8 -25.50 -9.58 14.07
N TYR A 9 -26.50 -10.43 13.80
CA TYR A 9 -26.56 -11.26 12.59
C TYR A 9 -27.49 -10.71 11.48
N ARG A 10 -28.06 -9.50 11.62
CA ARG A 10 -29.02 -8.90 10.65
C ARG A 10 -28.44 -7.88 9.66
N LEU A 11 -27.13 -7.62 9.65
CA LEU A 11 -26.51 -6.62 8.75
C LEU A 11 -25.62 -7.32 7.70
N ARG A 12 -25.88 -7.07 6.40
CA ARG A 12 -25.18 -7.60 5.22
C ARG A 12 -23.71 -7.97 5.50
N LYS A 13 -23.36 -9.25 5.28
CA LYS A 13 -21.99 -9.79 5.32
C LYS A 13 -21.18 -9.17 4.16
N GLY A 14 -20.50 -8.06 4.40
CA GLY A 14 -19.48 -7.56 3.47
C GLY A 14 -18.11 -8.13 3.80
N GLY A 15 -17.27 -8.34 2.79
CA GLY A 15 -15.93 -8.92 2.96
C GLY A 15 -14.85 -7.93 3.38
N CYS A 16 -15.19 -6.65 3.55
CA CYS A 16 -14.26 -5.61 3.94
C CYS A 16 -14.81 -4.83 5.14
N PRO A 17 -14.57 -5.24 6.38
CA PRO A 17 -14.75 -4.36 7.52
C PRO A 17 -13.80 -3.17 7.44
N LYS A 18 -14.19 -2.03 8.05
CA LYS A 18 -13.27 -0.93 8.32
C LYS A 18 -12.19 -1.38 9.29
N GLN A 19 -10.95 -1.02 9.02
CA GLN A 19 -9.85 -1.33 9.92
C GLN A 19 -9.87 -0.43 11.18
N PRO A 20 -9.36 -0.91 12.33
CA PRO A 20 -9.10 -0.06 13.48
C PRO A 20 -7.97 0.93 13.19
N ASP A 21 -8.03 2.11 13.79
CA ASP A 21 -6.97 3.12 13.70
C ASP A 21 -5.62 2.57 14.20
N ASP A 22 -4.54 2.94 13.51
CA ASP A 22 -3.17 2.62 13.89
C ASP A 22 -2.31 3.87 13.70
N PHE A 23 -1.71 4.38 14.79
CA PHE A 23 -0.90 5.60 14.76
C PHE A 23 0.37 5.48 13.90
N ARG A 24 0.73 4.26 13.48
CA ARG A 24 1.89 3.97 12.62
C ARG A 24 1.54 4.01 11.13
N ASP A 25 0.26 4.13 10.79
CA ASP A 25 -0.14 4.28 9.40
C ASP A 25 0.41 5.58 8.84
N ILE A 26 1.14 5.48 7.73
CA ILE A 26 1.68 6.63 7.00
C ILE A 26 0.57 7.21 6.15
N LYS A 27 0.33 8.52 6.25
CA LYS A 27 -0.71 9.24 5.53
C LYS A 27 -0.13 10.14 4.45
N LEU A 28 -0.94 10.43 3.44
CA LEU A 28 -0.61 11.46 2.46
C LEU A 28 -0.45 12.80 3.19
N GLY A 29 0.72 13.41 3.05
CA GLY A 29 1.13 14.60 3.83
C GLY A 29 2.22 14.30 4.86
N ASP A 30 2.33 13.07 5.38
CA ASP A 30 3.46 12.65 6.22
C ASP A 30 4.76 12.48 5.40
N THR A 31 4.60 12.31 4.09
CA THR A 31 5.68 12.24 3.11
C THR A 31 5.56 13.39 2.12
N PRO A 32 6.68 13.97 1.64
CA PRO A 32 6.64 15.00 0.61
C PRO A 32 5.81 14.54 -0.59
N TYR A 33 4.76 15.29 -0.89
CA TYR A 33 3.84 15.06 -1.98
C TYR A 33 3.58 16.40 -2.65
N VAL A 34 3.66 16.42 -3.97
CA VAL A 34 3.39 17.60 -4.79
C VAL A 34 2.35 17.20 -5.83
N PRO A 35 1.17 17.84 -5.86
CA PRO A 35 0.20 17.64 -6.92
C PRO A 35 0.83 17.82 -8.30
N ASP A 36 0.53 16.93 -9.24
CA ASP A 36 1.03 17.05 -10.60
C ASP A 36 0.20 18.11 -11.35
N PRO A 37 0.81 19.21 -11.84
CA PRO A 37 0.10 20.22 -12.59
C PRO A 37 -0.47 19.70 -13.93
N ASN A 38 0.00 18.56 -14.43
CA ASN A 38 -0.50 17.92 -15.65
C ASN A 38 -1.66 16.95 -15.40
N CYS A 39 -2.05 16.73 -14.14
CA CYS A 39 -3.16 15.85 -13.79
C CYS A 39 -4.46 16.34 -14.48
N PRO A 40 -5.12 15.52 -15.33
CA PRO A 40 -6.30 15.94 -16.11
C PRO A 40 -7.44 16.49 -15.26
N SER A 41 -8.10 17.56 -15.74
CA SER A 41 -9.24 18.13 -15.00
C SER A 41 -10.40 17.13 -14.88
N TRP A 42 -11.37 17.42 -14.01
CA TRP A 42 -12.57 16.58 -13.87
C TRP A 42 -13.38 16.49 -15.18
N GLU A 43 -13.41 17.58 -15.95
CA GLU A 43 -14.06 17.67 -17.27
C GLU A 43 -13.36 16.80 -18.32
N GLN A 44 -12.03 16.71 -18.26
CA GLN A 44 -11.25 15.84 -19.13
C GLN A 44 -11.39 14.38 -18.71
N GLY A 45 -11.37 14.12 -17.41
CA GLY A 45 -11.38 12.79 -16.82
C GLY A 45 -10.08 12.02 -17.08
N PHE A 46 -9.96 10.88 -16.42
CA PHE A 46 -8.84 9.95 -16.56
C PHE A 46 -9.28 8.56 -16.13
N ASP A 47 -8.82 7.51 -16.81
CA ASP A 47 -9.03 6.13 -16.40
C ASP A 47 -7.85 5.29 -16.89
N ASN A 48 -7.19 4.62 -15.95
CA ASN A 48 -6.03 3.78 -16.26
C ASN A 48 -6.36 2.71 -17.31
N GLU A 49 -7.58 2.14 -17.33
CA GLU A 49 -7.95 1.14 -18.35
C GLU A 49 -8.25 1.72 -19.73
N ILE A 50 -8.56 3.03 -19.81
CA ILE A 50 -8.72 3.72 -21.09
C ILE A 50 -7.35 4.13 -21.63
N THR A 51 -6.43 4.52 -20.75
CA THR A 51 -5.08 4.98 -21.12
C THR A 51 -4.13 3.83 -21.45
N HIS A 52 -4.24 2.70 -20.76
CA HIS A 52 -3.30 1.58 -20.90
C HIS A 52 -3.97 0.38 -21.59
N ASP A 53 -4.55 -0.53 -20.82
CA ASP A 53 -5.33 -1.66 -21.32
C ASP A 53 -6.33 -2.08 -20.23
N ARG A 54 -7.31 -2.88 -20.63
CA ARG A 54 -8.38 -3.35 -19.76
C ARG A 54 -7.92 -4.56 -18.94
N LEU A 55 -8.10 -4.51 -17.62
CA LEU A 55 -7.86 -5.66 -16.75
C LEU A 55 -8.97 -6.69 -16.87
N LYS A 56 -8.63 -7.96 -16.71
CA LYS A 56 -9.60 -9.06 -16.61
C LYS A 56 -10.50 -8.87 -15.39
N ARG A 57 -11.82 -9.01 -15.59
CA ARG A 57 -12.80 -8.96 -14.49
C ARG A 57 -12.96 -10.31 -13.83
N GLU A 58 -12.42 -10.39 -12.62
CA GLU A 58 -12.52 -11.61 -11.82
C GLU A 58 -13.90 -11.74 -11.16
N HIS A 59 -14.24 -12.96 -10.79
CA HIS A 59 -15.46 -13.28 -10.08
C HIS A 59 -15.14 -13.98 -8.76
N GLN A 60 -15.26 -13.28 -7.63
CA GLN A 60 -14.95 -13.82 -6.31
C GLN A 60 -15.93 -14.90 -5.82
N GLY A 61 -17.03 -15.10 -6.54
CA GLY A 61 -17.98 -16.18 -6.29
C GLY A 61 -18.74 -15.97 -4.98
N SER A 62 -18.75 -17.01 -4.16
CA SER A 62 -19.39 -16.98 -2.84
C SER A 62 -18.42 -16.63 -1.70
N SER A 63 -17.16 -16.35 -2.02
CA SER A 63 -16.15 -15.95 -1.05
C SER A 63 -16.29 -14.47 -0.66
N LEU A 64 -15.73 -14.12 0.49
CA LEU A 64 -15.62 -12.75 0.99
C LEU A 64 -14.24 -12.13 0.64
N SER A 65 -13.59 -12.61 -0.43
CA SER A 65 -12.20 -12.30 -0.76
C SER A 65 -11.97 -10.94 -1.44
N CYS A 66 -12.90 -9.99 -1.36
CA CYS A 66 -12.84 -8.71 -2.07
C CYS A 66 -11.55 -7.91 -1.81
N VAL A 67 -10.95 -8.03 -0.62
CA VAL A 67 -9.66 -7.39 -0.34
C VAL A 67 -8.52 -7.97 -1.16
N GLY A 68 -8.45 -9.30 -1.29
CA GLY A 68 -7.45 -9.95 -2.15
C GLY A 68 -7.63 -9.57 -3.62
N GLN A 69 -8.89 -9.50 -4.06
CA GLN A 69 -9.25 -9.12 -5.44
C GLN A 69 -8.87 -7.66 -5.75
N GLY A 70 -9.21 -6.72 -4.85
CA GLY A 70 -8.88 -5.31 -5.04
C GLY A 70 -7.36 -5.07 -5.10
N TRP A 71 -6.61 -5.70 -4.21
CA TRP A 71 -5.15 -5.58 -4.19
C TRP A 71 -4.46 -6.25 -5.38
N SER A 72 -4.90 -7.45 -5.80
CA SER A 72 -4.30 -8.10 -6.97
C SER A 72 -4.53 -7.26 -8.23
N LYS A 73 -5.76 -6.75 -8.46
CA LYS A 73 -6.05 -5.86 -9.60
C LYS A 73 -5.26 -4.57 -9.58
N TYR A 74 -5.05 -3.97 -8.41
CA TYR A 74 -4.22 -2.77 -8.32
C TYR A 74 -2.76 -3.07 -8.70
N LEU A 75 -2.19 -4.17 -8.20
CA LEU A 75 -0.84 -4.61 -8.57
C LEU A 75 -0.72 -4.94 -10.06
N GLU A 76 -1.73 -5.55 -10.66
CA GLU A 76 -1.78 -5.79 -12.12
C GLU A 76 -1.75 -4.49 -12.91
N MET A 77 -2.50 -3.46 -12.47
CA MET A 77 -2.47 -2.16 -13.15
C MET A 77 -1.09 -1.51 -13.03
N LEU A 78 -0.49 -1.52 -11.85
CA LEU A 78 0.85 -0.97 -11.68
C LEU A 78 1.86 -1.68 -12.59
N ASN A 79 1.80 -3.01 -12.65
CA ASN A 79 2.66 -3.77 -13.55
C ASN A 79 2.36 -3.46 -15.03
N LEU A 80 1.08 -3.28 -15.41
CA LEU A 80 0.68 -2.88 -16.76
C LEU A 80 1.25 -1.51 -17.16
N ILE A 81 1.24 -0.55 -16.24
CA ILE A 81 1.81 0.78 -16.45
C ILE A 81 3.33 0.71 -16.64
N GLU A 82 4.02 -0.12 -15.87
CA GLU A 82 5.50 -0.17 -15.83
C GLU A 82 6.12 -1.12 -16.87
N GLU A 83 5.60 -2.34 -17.00
CA GLU A 83 6.26 -3.47 -17.68
C GLU A 83 5.34 -4.25 -18.63
N GLY A 84 4.01 -4.23 -18.41
CA GLY A 84 3.01 -4.91 -19.24
C GLY A 84 2.00 -5.76 -18.45
N LEU A 85 1.01 -6.33 -19.14
CA LEU A 85 -0.09 -7.04 -18.48
C LEU A 85 0.33 -8.38 -17.87
N VAL A 86 -0.07 -8.63 -16.63
CA VAL A 86 0.04 -9.92 -15.92
C VAL A 86 -1.29 -10.24 -15.22
N ASP A 87 -1.52 -11.52 -14.90
CA ASP A 87 -2.68 -11.98 -14.12
C ASP A 87 -2.19 -12.44 -12.74
N LEU A 88 -2.62 -11.76 -11.68
CA LEU A 88 -2.13 -11.97 -10.30
C LEU A 88 -3.18 -12.63 -9.42
N SER A 89 -2.70 -13.54 -8.56
CA SER A 89 -3.57 -14.36 -7.72
C SER A 89 -4.17 -13.58 -6.55
N ALA A 90 -5.48 -13.34 -6.60
CA ALA A 90 -6.23 -12.83 -5.44
C ALA A 90 -6.18 -13.79 -4.24
N ARG A 91 -6.07 -15.10 -4.50
CA ARG A 91 -5.94 -16.13 -3.45
C ARG A 91 -4.60 -16.06 -2.73
N ASP A 92 -3.53 -15.72 -3.43
CA ASP A 92 -2.20 -15.58 -2.83
C ASP A 92 -2.21 -14.52 -1.73
N ILE A 93 -2.95 -13.43 -1.93
CA ILE A 93 -3.17 -12.43 -0.88
C ILE A 93 -4.15 -12.94 0.17
N TYR A 94 -5.38 -13.31 -0.25
CA TYR A 94 -6.47 -13.54 0.70
C TYR A 94 -6.25 -14.72 1.65
N SER A 95 -5.60 -15.80 1.18
CA SER A 95 -5.29 -16.98 2.00
C SER A 95 -4.41 -16.68 3.22
N GLN A 96 -3.78 -15.50 3.26
CA GLN A 96 -2.89 -15.06 4.32
C GLN A 96 -3.52 -14.07 5.30
N ILE A 97 -4.65 -13.44 4.94
CA ILE A 97 -5.19 -12.26 5.67
C ILE A 97 -6.65 -12.41 6.12
N TYR A 98 -7.30 -13.52 5.77
CA TYR A 98 -8.72 -13.71 6.07
C TYR A 98 -8.99 -13.67 7.59
N LEU A 99 -10.13 -13.08 7.94
CA LEU A 99 -10.67 -13.11 9.30
C LEU A 99 -11.44 -14.42 9.52
N PRO A 100 -11.60 -14.91 10.78
CA PRO A 100 -12.31 -16.16 11.06
C PRO A 100 -13.71 -16.23 10.41
N GLN A 101 -14.45 -15.11 10.46
CA GLN A 101 -15.78 -14.94 9.87
C GLN A 101 -15.79 -14.71 8.34
N GLY A 102 -14.61 -14.58 7.72
CA GLY A 102 -14.39 -14.19 6.33
C GLY A 102 -14.23 -12.67 6.17
N GLY A 103 -13.75 -12.27 4.99
CA GLY A 103 -13.29 -10.92 4.73
C GLY A 103 -11.91 -10.65 5.31
N ALA A 104 -11.39 -9.44 5.08
CA ALA A 104 -10.11 -8.98 5.60
C ALA A 104 -10.10 -7.45 5.77
N TYR A 105 -9.08 -6.92 6.46
CA TYR A 105 -8.80 -5.48 6.47
C TYR A 105 -7.97 -5.09 5.25
N ILE A 106 -8.20 -3.90 4.70
CA ILE A 106 -7.44 -3.40 3.53
C ILE A 106 -5.95 -3.28 3.86
N ARG A 107 -5.61 -2.80 5.07
CA ARG A 107 -4.24 -2.75 5.59
C ARG A 107 -3.48 -4.07 5.45
N ASP A 108 -4.14 -5.20 5.69
CA ASP A 108 -3.46 -6.50 5.68
C ASP A 108 -3.14 -6.93 4.24
N GLY A 109 -4.00 -6.59 3.27
CA GLY A 109 -3.66 -6.74 1.84
C GLY A 109 -2.47 -5.86 1.44
N ALA A 110 -2.45 -4.61 1.89
CA ALA A 110 -1.34 -3.68 1.66
C ALA A 110 0.00 -4.21 2.19
N LYS A 111 -0.01 -4.81 3.39
CA LYS A 111 1.17 -5.45 3.98
C LYS A 111 1.66 -6.65 3.17
N ILE A 112 0.77 -7.43 2.57
CA ILE A 112 1.18 -8.53 1.69
C ILE A 112 1.86 -7.96 0.45
N ALA A 113 1.25 -6.97 -0.21
CA ALA A 113 1.81 -6.30 -1.38
C ALA A 113 3.22 -5.75 -1.14
N VAL A 114 3.48 -5.18 0.05
CA VAL A 114 4.79 -4.60 0.38
C VAL A 114 5.82 -5.60 0.93
N ASN A 115 5.40 -6.59 1.72
CA ASN A 115 6.36 -7.49 2.37
C ASN A 115 6.72 -8.70 1.50
N LYS A 116 5.77 -9.17 0.69
CA LYS A 116 5.89 -10.39 -0.12
C LYS A 116 5.66 -10.13 -1.60
N GLY A 117 4.73 -9.24 -1.94
CA GLY A 117 4.15 -9.11 -3.28
C GLY A 117 3.06 -10.16 -3.52
N ASN A 118 2.74 -10.42 -4.79
CA ASN A 118 1.65 -11.29 -5.23
C ASN A 118 2.14 -12.20 -6.35
N CYS A 119 1.94 -13.52 -6.26
CA CYS A 119 2.31 -14.42 -7.37
C CYS A 119 1.28 -14.43 -8.49
N LEU A 120 1.67 -14.98 -9.64
CA LEU A 120 0.82 -15.20 -10.81
C LEU A 120 -0.38 -16.12 -10.51
N GLU A 121 -1.51 -15.80 -11.12
CA GLU A 121 -2.76 -16.60 -11.06
C GLU A 121 -2.55 -18.04 -11.57
N THR A 122 -1.63 -18.26 -12.51
CA THR A 122 -1.28 -19.60 -13.03
C THR A 122 -0.53 -20.47 -12.03
N LEU A 123 0.16 -19.89 -11.05
CA LEU A 123 0.87 -20.63 -10.01
C LEU A 123 -0.02 -20.94 -8.80
N LEU A 124 -0.97 -20.05 -8.49
CA LEU A 124 -1.87 -20.21 -7.36
C LEU A 124 -3.28 -19.71 -7.70
N THR A 125 -4.04 -20.47 -8.50
CA THR A 125 -5.33 -19.98 -9.02
C THR A 125 -6.36 -19.64 -7.95
N SER A 126 -7.08 -18.55 -8.18
CA SER A 126 -8.25 -18.08 -7.46
C SER A 126 -9.55 -18.76 -7.93
N TYR A 127 -9.51 -19.65 -8.93
CA TYR A 127 -10.67 -20.38 -9.45
C TYR A 127 -10.65 -21.86 -9.07
N GLN A 128 -11.78 -22.36 -8.61
CA GLN A 128 -11.94 -23.75 -8.21
C GLN A 128 -12.48 -24.55 -9.39
N ASN A 129 -11.59 -25.24 -10.13
CA ASN A 129 -11.93 -25.95 -11.37
C ASN A 129 -12.63 -25.01 -12.38
N GLU A 130 -11.98 -23.88 -12.70
CA GLU A 130 -12.49 -22.83 -13.62
C GLU A 130 -13.78 -22.12 -13.16
N ASN A 131 -14.34 -22.49 -12.01
CA ASN A 131 -15.52 -21.85 -11.45
C ASN A 131 -15.13 -20.80 -10.40
N PRO A 132 -15.95 -19.74 -10.22
CA PRO A 132 -15.79 -18.80 -9.12
C PRO A 132 -15.65 -19.52 -7.78
N PRO A 133 -14.75 -19.08 -6.88
CA PRO A 133 -14.35 -19.89 -5.76
C PRO A 133 -15.36 -19.88 -4.61
N THR A 134 -15.21 -20.89 -3.76
CA THR A 134 -15.78 -20.89 -2.41
C THR A 134 -14.86 -20.19 -1.42
N GLU A 135 -15.42 -19.75 -0.29
CA GLU A 135 -14.63 -19.19 0.82
C GLU A 135 -13.57 -20.19 1.32
N ALA A 136 -13.91 -21.48 1.42
CA ALA A 136 -12.98 -22.51 1.87
C ALA A 136 -11.78 -22.64 0.92
N PHE A 137 -12.04 -22.61 -0.38
CA PHE A 137 -10.97 -22.69 -1.39
C PHE A 137 -10.03 -21.48 -1.33
N MET A 138 -10.57 -20.27 -1.20
CA MET A 138 -9.76 -19.04 -1.11
C MET A 138 -8.89 -18.97 0.15
N ARG A 139 -9.19 -19.76 1.18
CA ARG A 139 -8.39 -19.86 2.42
C ARG A 139 -7.31 -20.93 2.36
N LEU A 140 -7.31 -21.78 1.33
CA LEU A 140 -6.31 -22.82 1.20
C LEU A 140 -4.92 -22.19 0.99
N ARG A 141 -3.94 -22.75 1.70
CA ARG A 141 -2.52 -22.38 1.62
C ARG A 141 -1.62 -23.60 1.42
N SER A 142 -2.17 -24.80 1.49
CA SER A 142 -1.42 -26.06 1.41
C SER A 142 -0.74 -26.27 0.05
N ASP A 143 -1.19 -25.55 -0.97
CA ASP A 143 -0.67 -25.55 -2.33
C ASP A 143 0.31 -24.39 -2.61
N ALA A 144 0.60 -23.53 -1.62
CA ALA A 144 1.68 -22.55 -1.73
C ALA A 144 3.05 -23.24 -1.69
N THR A 145 3.91 -22.94 -2.66
CA THR A 145 5.24 -23.55 -2.84
C THR A 145 6.35 -22.50 -2.72
N PRO A 146 7.63 -22.90 -2.53
CA PRO A 146 8.74 -21.95 -2.62
C PRO A 146 8.76 -21.15 -3.93
N GLN A 147 8.30 -21.75 -5.03
CA GLN A 147 8.17 -21.06 -6.32
C GLN A 147 7.14 -19.92 -6.26
N THR A 148 5.98 -20.13 -5.63
CA THR A 148 4.98 -19.05 -5.47
C THR A 148 5.53 -17.88 -4.67
N ILE A 149 6.39 -18.14 -3.67
CA ILE A 149 7.02 -17.08 -2.88
C ILE A 149 8.06 -16.32 -3.71
N ALA A 150 8.91 -17.05 -4.44
CA ALA A 150 9.92 -16.44 -5.31
C ALA A 150 9.28 -15.57 -6.40
N ASP A 151 8.20 -16.04 -6.99
CA ASP A 151 7.42 -15.30 -8.00
C ASP A 151 6.75 -14.05 -7.42
N ALA A 152 6.13 -14.18 -6.24
CA ALA A 152 5.49 -13.04 -5.58
C ALA A 152 6.45 -11.87 -5.32
N LEU A 153 7.72 -12.16 -4.98
CA LEU A 153 8.73 -11.13 -4.71
C LEU A 153 9.01 -10.22 -5.92
N THR A 154 8.74 -10.67 -7.14
CA THR A 154 8.84 -9.87 -8.37
C THR A 154 7.87 -8.70 -8.35
N TYR A 155 6.65 -8.92 -7.83
CA TYR A 155 5.55 -7.95 -7.84
C TYR A 155 5.39 -7.27 -6.47
N ARG A 156 6.50 -7.13 -5.74
CA ARG A 156 6.51 -6.53 -4.40
C ARG A 156 6.74 -5.03 -4.49
N SER A 157 5.86 -4.27 -3.85
CA SER A 157 5.95 -2.81 -3.77
C SER A 157 6.81 -2.36 -2.60
N LYS A 158 7.26 -1.10 -2.60
CA LYS A 158 8.15 -0.61 -1.52
C LYS A 158 7.41 -0.22 -0.26
N LYS A 159 6.28 0.49 -0.40
CA LYS A 159 5.47 1.03 0.70
C LYS A 159 4.03 1.23 0.28
N PHE A 160 3.14 1.28 1.28
CA PHE A 160 1.77 1.73 1.12
C PHE A 160 1.52 2.95 2.02
N VAL A 161 0.61 3.82 1.59
CA VAL A 161 0.21 5.06 2.26
C VAL A 161 -1.30 5.20 2.21
N TYR A 162 -1.86 5.89 3.20
CA TYR A 162 -3.28 6.18 3.28
C TYR A 162 -3.62 7.59 2.82
N LEU A 163 -4.79 7.74 2.20
CA LEU A 163 -5.43 9.03 2.04
C LEU A 163 -6.57 9.14 3.07
N ASP A 164 -6.39 10.01 4.05
CA ASP A 164 -7.47 10.40 4.95
C ASP A 164 -8.48 11.26 4.17
N THR A 165 -9.77 11.00 4.40
CA THR A 165 -10.85 11.78 3.79
C THR A 165 -11.97 12.05 4.78
N SER A 166 -12.73 13.11 4.54
CA SER A 166 -13.95 13.40 5.30
C SER A 166 -15.16 12.67 4.70
N TYR A 167 -16.21 12.49 5.51
CA TYR A 167 -17.54 12.16 5.00
C TYR A 167 -18.58 13.15 5.53
N PRO A 168 -19.24 13.95 4.67
CA PRO A 168 -19.09 14.00 3.21
C PRO A 168 -17.71 14.50 2.76
N LEU A 169 -17.31 14.14 1.53
CA LEU A 169 -16.04 14.55 0.94
C LEU A 169 -16.03 16.06 0.70
N THR A 170 -14.95 16.72 1.13
CA THR A 170 -14.65 18.12 0.82
C THR A 170 -14.08 18.27 -0.59
N ASP A 171 -13.96 19.50 -1.08
CA ASP A 171 -13.30 19.74 -2.38
C ASP A 171 -11.82 19.34 -2.36
N GLU A 172 -11.14 19.50 -1.22
CA GLU A 172 -9.77 19.04 -1.03
C GLU A 172 -9.67 17.52 -1.05
N ASP A 173 -10.59 16.79 -0.41
CA ASP A 173 -10.63 15.32 -0.47
C ASP A 173 -10.77 14.84 -1.91
N TRP A 174 -11.70 15.45 -2.68
CA TRP A 174 -11.88 15.13 -4.08
C TRP A 174 -10.62 15.39 -4.90
N GLU A 175 -9.95 16.53 -4.67
CA GLU A 175 -8.72 16.87 -5.38
C GLU A 175 -7.58 15.89 -5.06
N ASN A 176 -7.42 15.51 -3.78
CA ASN A 176 -6.43 14.50 -3.38
C ASN A 176 -6.73 13.13 -3.99
N ILE A 177 -8.00 12.70 -4.01
CA ILE A 177 -8.43 11.47 -4.68
C ILE A 177 -8.03 11.49 -6.16
N ARG A 178 -8.33 12.59 -6.87
CA ARG A 178 -8.02 12.76 -8.29
C ARG A 178 -6.52 12.61 -8.56
N GLN A 179 -5.71 13.30 -7.76
CA GLN A 179 -4.27 13.26 -7.88
C GLN A 179 -3.68 11.89 -7.54
N VAL A 180 -4.19 11.21 -6.53
CA VAL A 180 -3.74 9.86 -6.19
C VAL A 180 -4.01 8.89 -7.34
N ILE A 181 -5.20 8.96 -7.96
CA ILE A 181 -5.53 8.11 -9.10
C ILE A 181 -4.57 8.33 -10.27
N TRP A 182 -4.25 9.59 -10.57
CA TRP A 182 -3.35 9.97 -11.65
C TRP A 182 -1.89 9.57 -11.38
N GLN A 183 -1.35 9.92 -10.21
CA GLN A 183 0.08 9.78 -9.93
C GLN A 183 0.48 8.37 -9.51
N PHE A 184 -0.43 7.60 -8.91
CA PHE A 184 -0.13 6.29 -8.33
C PHE A 184 -0.93 5.15 -8.98
N GLY A 185 -1.46 5.37 -10.19
CA GLY A 185 -2.20 4.36 -10.95
C GLY A 185 -3.51 3.91 -10.28
N GLY A 186 -4.08 4.72 -9.39
CA GLY A 186 -5.28 4.38 -8.62
C GLY A 186 -5.01 4.08 -7.16
N PHE A 187 -5.98 3.42 -6.52
CA PHE A 187 -5.90 3.01 -5.12
C PHE A 187 -6.88 1.88 -4.81
N VAL A 188 -6.71 1.24 -3.66
CA VAL A 188 -7.65 0.26 -3.12
C VAL A 188 -8.45 0.90 -1.99
N SER A 189 -9.77 0.73 -1.98
CA SER A 189 -10.64 1.33 -0.95
C SER A 189 -11.88 0.49 -0.68
N GLY A 190 -12.41 0.65 0.53
CA GLY A 190 -13.66 0.06 0.95
C GLY A 190 -14.84 0.97 0.66
N TYR A 191 -15.88 0.41 0.05
CA TYR A 191 -17.16 1.06 -0.21
C TYR A 191 -18.30 0.08 0.05
N LYS A 192 -19.29 0.46 0.87
CA LYS A 192 -20.43 -0.42 1.23
C LYS A 192 -20.01 -1.80 1.78
N ARG A 193 -18.90 -1.88 2.54
CA ARG A 193 -18.29 -3.12 3.07
C ARG A 193 -17.70 -4.07 2.02
N HIS A 194 -17.33 -3.51 0.86
CA HIS A 194 -16.74 -4.22 -0.26
C HIS A 194 -15.47 -3.49 -0.70
N CYS A 195 -14.37 -4.21 -0.84
CA CYS A 195 -13.09 -3.65 -1.25
C CYS A 195 -12.94 -3.76 -2.77
N MET A 196 -12.50 -2.69 -3.41
CA MET A 196 -12.34 -2.61 -4.87
C MET A 196 -11.14 -1.74 -5.20
N TYR A 197 -10.59 -1.94 -6.40
CA TYR A 197 -9.58 -1.07 -7.00
C TYR A 197 -10.27 0.11 -7.71
N VAL A 198 -9.75 1.32 -7.56
CA VAL A 198 -10.22 2.53 -8.25
C VAL A 198 -9.29 2.85 -9.41
N SER A 199 -9.82 2.83 -10.63
CA SER A 199 -9.02 3.02 -11.85
C SER A 199 -9.07 4.44 -12.42
N GLY A 200 -10.11 5.21 -12.12
CA GLY A 200 -10.36 6.45 -12.86
C GLY A 200 -11.32 7.42 -12.18
N TYR A 201 -11.37 8.63 -12.74
CA TYR A 201 -12.24 9.72 -12.35
C TYR A 201 -12.76 10.50 -13.56
N TYR A 202 -13.94 11.09 -13.45
CA TYR A 202 -14.55 11.94 -14.49
C TYR A 202 -15.77 12.70 -13.94
N LEU A 203 -16.29 13.66 -14.72
CA LEU A 203 -17.63 14.22 -14.48
C LEU A 203 -18.71 13.37 -15.14
N LYS A 204 -19.74 13.02 -14.38
CA LYS A 204 -20.96 12.40 -14.90
C LYS A 204 -22.16 13.21 -14.44
N ASN A 205 -22.90 13.78 -15.39
CA ASN A 205 -24.03 14.66 -15.13
C ASN A 205 -23.67 15.82 -14.17
N GLY A 206 -22.50 16.43 -14.37
CA GLY A 206 -21.98 17.52 -13.56
C GLY A 206 -21.49 17.12 -12.16
N LYS A 207 -21.40 15.82 -11.84
CA LYS A 207 -20.92 15.33 -10.54
C LYS A 207 -19.56 14.65 -10.68
N LYS A 208 -18.64 14.97 -9.76
CA LYS A 208 -17.37 14.26 -9.57
C LYS A 208 -17.67 12.78 -9.33
N THR A 209 -17.08 11.92 -10.16
CA THR A 209 -17.31 10.48 -10.16
C THR A 209 -15.96 9.75 -10.19
N ILE A 210 -15.81 8.71 -9.38
CA ILE A 210 -14.69 7.75 -9.53
C ILE A 210 -15.24 6.37 -9.93
N ARG A 211 -14.42 5.62 -10.65
CA ARG A 211 -14.75 4.28 -11.15
C ARG A 211 -14.03 3.21 -10.33
N PHE A 212 -14.81 2.29 -9.79
CA PHE A 212 -14.35 1.09 -9.12
C PHE A 212 -14.39 -0.11 -10.07
N ILE A 213 -13.28 -0.83 -10.14
CA ILE A 213 -13.17 -2.14 -10.75
C ILE A 213 -13.62 -3.19 -9.75
N ASN A 214 -14.69 -3.91 -10.11
CA ASN A 214 -15.35 -4.84 -9.19
C ASN A 214 -14.99 -6.30 -9.52
N SER A 215 -15.24 -7.18 -8.55
CA SER A 215 -14.89 -8.61 -8.56
C SER A 215 -16.11 -9.52 -8.60
N TYR A 216 -17.18 -9.09 -9.29
CA TYR A 216 -18.37 -9.91 -9.57
C TYR A 216 -18.51 -10.21 -11.08
N GLY A 217 -17.38 -10.29 -11.79
CA GLY A 217 -17.32 -10.56 -13.21
C GLY A 217 -17.60 -9.35 -14.11
N GLU A 218 -17.75 -9.62 -15.40
CA GLU A 218 -18.00 -8.62 -16.43
C GLU A 218 -19.23 -7.74 -16.12
N ASN A 219 -19.13 -6.45 -16.45
CA ASN A 219 -20.18 -5.44 -16.24
C ASN A 219 -20.57 -5.21 -14.77
N SER A 220 -19.74 -5.60 -13.81
CA SER A 220 -20.02 -5.41 -12.38
C SER A 220 -19.38 -4.17 -11.75
N ASP A 221 -18.59 -3.41 -12.52
CA ASP A 221 -17.92 -2.18 -12.09
C ASP A 221 -18.91 -1.19 -11.47
N GLN A 222 -18.43 -0.40 -10.52
CA GLN A 222 -19.25 0.57 -9.80
C GLN A 222 -18.73 1.98 -10.01
N GLU A 223 -19.64 2.93 -9.89
CA GLU A 223 -19.32 4.35 -9.86
C GLU A 223 -19.68 4.93 -8.51
N TYR A 224 -18.88 5.87 -8.05
CA TYR A 224 -19.08 6.56 -6.79
C TYR A 224 -19.12 8.07 -6.98
N GLN A 225 -20.15 8.71 -6.41
CA GLN A 225 -20.42 10.15 -6.53
C GLN A 225 -20.63 10.83 -5.17
N GLY A 226 -19.98 10.33 -4.11
CA GLY A 226 -20.16 10.91 -2.76
C GLY A 226 -21.39 10.42 -1.99
N ASP A 227 -22.08 9.36 -2.45
CA ASP A 227 -23.36 8.93 -1.86
C ASP A 227 -23.22 8.26 -0.49
N LYS A 228 -22.06 7.66 -0.20
CA LYS A 228 -21.71 7.04 1.07
C LYS A 228 -20.23 7.24 1.38
N GLU A 229 -19.84 6.91 2.59
CA GLU A 229 -18.43 6.91 2.93
C GLU A 229 -17.64 5.87 2.11
N ILE A 230 -16.54 6.33 1.53
CA ILE A 230 -15.40 5.51 1.14
C ILE A 230 -14.38 5.55 2.28
N TYR A 231 -13.69 4.46 2.54
CA TYR A 231 -12.81 4.34 3.70
C TYR A 231 -11.57 3.53 3.39
N ASP A 232 -10.58 3.61 4.29
CA ASP A 232 -9.30 2.90 4.21
C ASP A 232 -8.65 3.03 2.82
N ILE A 233 -8.72 4.24 2.22
CA ILE A 233 -8.11 4.53 0.92
C ILE A 233 -6.61 4.32 1.03
N SER A 234 -6.10 3.30 0.33
CA SER A 234 -4.73 2.83 0.41
C SER A 234 -4.13 2.75 -0.97
N PHE A 235 -2.96 3.34 -1.17
CA PHE A 235 -2.23 3.28 -2.44
C PHE A 235 -0.76 2.99 -2.20
N LEU A 236 -0.09 2.53 -3.25
CA LEU A 236 1.31 2.18 -3.21
C LEU A 236 2.11 3.40 -3.64
N MET A 237 3.18 3.67 -2.90
CA MET A 237 4.05 4.79 -3.21
C MET A 237 5.48 4.29 -3.25
N ASP A 238 5.97 4.22 -4.48
CA ASP A 238 7.38 4.24 -4.77
C ASP A 238 7.86 5.68 -4.58
N LEU A 239 7.97 6.10 -3.32
CA LEU A 239 8.72 7.30 -2.96
C LEU A 239 10.03 7.26 -3.76
N PRO A 240 10.57 8.40 -4.24
CA PRO A 240 11.94 8.40 -4.77
C PRO A 240 12.74 7.65 -3.73
N ASN A 241 13.33 6.52 -4.16
CA ASN A 241 13.99 5.57 -3.26
C ASN A 241 14.64 6.42 -2.17
N PRO A 242 14.28 6.31 -0.88
CA PRO A 242 15.15 6.89 0.13
C PRO A 242 16.52 6.32 -0.22
N PRO A 243 17.43 7.15 -0.75
CA PRO A 243 18.42 6.72 -1.73
C PRO A 243 19.26 5.69 -1.04
N ASN A 244 19.16 4.41 -1.43
CA ASN A 244 19.68 3.26 -0.70
C ASN A 244 19.85 3.57 0.80
N LYS A 245 18.82 3.31 1.59
CA LYS A 245 18.82 3.48 3.05
C LYS A 245 20.13 3.01 3.76
N ILE A 246 20.88 2.09 3.19
CA ILE A 246 22.28 1.87 3.57
C ILE A 246 23.15 3.00 2.97
N ASN A 247 23.59 3.95 3.82
CA ASN A 247 24.59 5.03 3.57
C ASN A 247 24.09 6.47 3.38
N MET A 248 22.92 6.85 3.94
CA MET A 248 22.58 8.29 4.03
C MET A 248 23.52 9.04 4.98
N LEU A 249 23.88 8.39 6.09
CA LEU A 249 24.88 8.84 7.05
C LEU A 249 25.99 7.80 7.15
N LYS A 250 27.24 8.24 7.12
CA LYS A 250 28.41 7.39 7.42
C LYS A 250 28.77 7.51 8.88
N ILE A 251 29.22 6.43 9.51
CA ILE A 251 29.80 6.51 10.84
C ILE A 251 31.31 6.72 10.71
N VAL A 252 31.80 7.82 11.26
CA VAL A 252 33.22 8.15 11.28
C VAL A 252 33.71 8.18 12.72
N GLY A 253 34.80 7.45 13.00
CA GLY A 253 35.44 7.39 14.30
C GLY A 253 36.73 8.19 14.35
N ASN A 254 36.98 8.89 15.46
CA ASN A 254 38.28 9.50 15.72
C ASN A 254 39.18 8.50 16.46
N LYS A 255 40.31 8.09 15.87
CA LYS A 255 41.20 7.07 16.48
C LYS A 255 41.80 7.52 17.81
N THR A 256 42.02 8.82 18.00
CA THR A 256 42.62 9.40 19.20
C THR A 256 41.62 9.47 20.35
N THR A 257 40.42 10.00 20.12
CA THR A 257 39.40 10.19 21.18
C THR A 257 38.45 9.00 21.35
N ARG A 258 38.48 8.05 20.41
CA ARG A 258 37.56 6.90 20.30
C ARG A 258 36.08 7.28 20.19
N LYS A 259 35.76 8.54 19.89
CA LYS A 259 34.39 9.01 19.65
C LYS A 259 33.92 8.68 18.24
N GLN A 260 32.64 8.38 18.10
CA GLN A 260 31.96 8.13 16.82
C GLN A 260 30.98 9.25 16.48
N TYR A 261 30.87 9.55 15.20
CA TYR A 261 30.05 10.64 14.66
C TYR A 261 29.28 10.15 13.44
N LEU A 262 28.10 10.71 13.22
CA LEU A 262 27.37 10.62 11.96
C LEU A 262 27.86 11.72 11.02
N LEU A 263 28.19 11.34 9.79
CA LEU A 263 28.61 12.23 8.72
C LEU A 263 27.58 12.17 7.59
N GLY A 264 26.86 13.28 7.39
CA GLY A 264 25.94 13.44 6.27
C GLY A 264 26.61 13.99 5.00
N LYS A 265 25.84 14.11 3.92
CA LYS A 265 26.30 14.72 2.66
C LYS A 265 26.75 16.19 2.81
N ASP A 266 26.27 16.87 3.83
CA ASP A 266 26.65 18.24 4.20
C ASP A 266 28.05 18.32 4.83
N ARG A 267 28.72 17.18 5.03
CA ARG A 267 30.06 17.05 5.63
C ARG A 267 30.14 17.55 7.07
N LYS A 268 29.00 17.67 7.76
CA LYS A 268 28.95 18.03 9.18
C LYS A 268 28.96 16.79 10.06
N LEU A 269 29.82 16.80 11.08
CA LEU A 269 29.87 15.76 12.10
C LEU A 269 28.80 16.00 13.15
N ARG A 270 28.02 14.97 13.45
CA ARG A 270 27.02 14.96 14.52
C ARG A 270 27.37 13.87 15.50
N TRP A 271 27.45 14.20 16.79
CA TRP A 271 27.87 13.23 17.79
C TRP A 271 26.78 12.18 18.05
N ILE A 272 27.19 10.91 18.19
CA ILE A 272 26.30 9.81 18.57
C ILE A 272 26.31 9.68 20.09
N PHE A 273 25.17 9.97 20.73
CA PHE A 273 25.08 10.10 22.19
C PHE A 273 24.83 8.78 22.92
N ASN A 274 24.19 7.80 22.28
CA ASN A 274 23.91 6.51 22.90
C ASN A 274 23.69 5.39 21.86
N GLU A 275 23.78 4.15 22.34
CA GLU A 275 23.60 2.93 21.55
C GLU A 275 22.17 2.76 21.01
N THR A 276 21.16 3.30 21.72
CA THR A 276 19.76 3.27 21.30
C THR A 276 19.55 4.00 19.98
N LEU A 277 20.04 5.25 19.87
CA LEU A 277 19.99 6.05 18.65
C LEU A 277 20.70 5.34 17.49
N LEU A 278 21.87 4.75 17.78
CA LEU A 278 22.63 4.01 16.77
C LEU A 278 21.86 2.78 16.26
N ASN A 279 21.19 2.05 17.17
CA ASN A 279 20.33 0.93 16.82
C ASN A 279 19.09 1.36 16.04
N GLU A 280 18.45 2.48 16.39
CA GLU A 280 17.30 3.04 15.66
C GLU A 280 17.70 3.47 14.24
N LEU A 281 18.84 4.14 14.08
CA LEU A 281 19.38 4.52 12.77
C LEU A 281 19.76 3.30 11.93
N HIS A 282 20.27 2.24 12.55
CA HIS A 282 20.55 0.98 11.87
C HIS A 282 19.27 0.27 11.44
N ASN A 283 18.32 0.08 12.35
CA ASN A 283 17.06 -0.61 12.09
C ASN A 283 16.19 0.13 11.07
N SER A 284 16.28 1.47 11.04
CA SER A 284 15.58 2.30 10.05
C SER A 284 16.27 2.35 8.68
N GLY A 285 17.47 1.78 8.56
CA GLY A 285 18.31 1.85 7.38
C GLY A 285 18.67 3.31 7.09
N VAL A 286 19.40 3.97 7.98
CA VAL A 286 19.91 5.33 7.76
C VAL A 286 21.44 5.34 7.85
N ALA A 287 22.00 4.50 8.72
CA ALA A 287 23.42 4.25 8.89
C ALA A 287 23.65 2.75 9.17
N ASP A 288 24.80 2.20 8.80
CA ASP A 288 25.18 0.86 9.25
C ASP A 288 26.04 0.97 10.52
N LYS A 289 25.52 0.49 11.65
CA LYS A 289 26.26 0.50 12.93
C LYS A 289 27.50 -0.40 12.92
N PHE A 290 27.60 -1.34 11.98
CA PHE A 290 28.72 -2.24 11.84
C PHE A 290 29.83 -1.69 10.95
N GLU A 291 29.56 -0.63 10.16
CA GLU A 291 30.55 0.01 9.28
C GLU A 291 31.02 1.36 9.86
N VAL A 292 32.20 1.36 10.49
CA VAL A 292 32.82 2.56 11.05
C VAL A 292 34.13 2.90 10.35
N GLU A 293 34.20 4.08 9.74
CA GLU A 293 35.42 4.60 9.13
C GLU A 293 36.28 5.34 10.16
N TRP A 294 37.41 4.76 10.55
CA TRP A 294 38.30 5.36 11.55
C TRP A 294 39.35 6.30 10.91
N LYS A 295 39.40 7.55 11.36
CA LYS A 295 40.33 8.59 10.89
C LYS A 295 41.30 9.04 11.98
N ASP A 296 42.53 9.38 11.58
CA ASP A 296 43.57 9.90 12.49
C ASP A 296 43.26 11.33 12.95
N ASN A 297 42.58 12.11 12.10
CA ASN A 297 42.17 13.48 12.39
C ASN A 297 40.84 13.83 11.68
N LEU A 298 39.99 14.58 12.37
CA LEU A 298 38.70 15.09 11.91
C LEU A 298 38.65 16.63 11.74
N ASP A 299 39.77 17.35 11.85
CA ASP A 299 39.84 18.83 11.79
C ASP A 299 39.29 19.47 10.49
N ARG A 300 39.07 18.64 9.45
CA ARG A 300 38.54 19.06 8.13
C ARG A 300 37.02 19.10 8.08
N TYR A 301 36.34 18.72 9.16
CA TYR A 301 34.90 18.65 9.25
C TYR A 301 34.37 19.68 10.25
N GLU A 302 33.28 20.33 9.91
CA GLU A 302 32.56 21.19 10.84
C GLU A 302 31.73 20.33 11.79
N VAL A 303 31.77 20.65 13.09
CA VAL A 303 30.87 20.03 14.08
C VAL A 303 29.52 20.73 13.97
N GLY A 304 28.49 20.01 13.52
CA GLY A 304 27.14 20.53 13.39
C GLY A 304 26.35 20.48 14.71
N ASP A 305 25.14 21.02 14.69
CA ASP A 305 24.24 21.00 15.84
C ASP A 305 23.93 19.57 16.32
N ILE A 306 23.74 19.45 17.64
CA ILE A 306 23.41 18.20 18.31
C ILE A 306 22.06 17.69 17.83
N TRP A 307 22.03 16.52 17.21
CA TRP A 307 20.79 15.79 16.97
C TRP A 307 20.38 15.14 18.29
N ALA A 308 19.55 15.85 19.06
CA ALA A 308 18.89 15.27 20.21
C ALA A 308 17.76 14.34 19.72
N ILE A 309 17.60 13.24 20.45
CA ILE A 309 16.54 12.23 20.30
C ILE A 309 15.20 12.96 20.10
N ILE A 310 14.51 12.68 18.99
CA ILE A 310 13.07 12.95 18.92
C ILE A 310 12.45 11.99 19.93
N LYS A 311 11.99 12.52 21.06
CA LYS A 311 11.20 11.76 22.04
C LYS A 311 9.90 11.28 21.42
#